data_AF-A0A925H546-F1
#
_entry.id   AF-A0A925H546-F1
#
_cell.length_a   1.000
_cell.length_b   1.000
_cell.length_c   1.000
_cell.angle_alpha   90.00
_cell.angle_beta   90.00
_cell.angle_gamma   90.00
#
_symmetry.space_group_name_H-M   'P 1'
#
loop_
_entity.id
_entity.type
_entity.pdbx_description
1 polymer ?
#
loop_
_entity_poly.entity_id
_entity_poly.type
_entity_poly.pdbx_seq_one_letter_code
_entity_poly.pdbx_strand_id
1 'polypeptide(L)'
;MKKLLLLLAVLLTGACTTTQQTQNTATTNATQSSSGGGGDQAFKTVHDKYVVEFLRRNPTVNTYVGGAGLDPSLKDVDGKLRDHSATALVEEDRWLADSQKAFEGVDPQTLSPTRRIDRDVALAQIAFLLRQHGTRRYQERAVDTYVSEPFRAIDWQLQGMTQTGEKSYGTPDEWRLVVSRVADIPRFLSVAREQLTAGVKSGNTADPRMLRRDGVKTAEADAKYFAEELPKLAQERLAAGEASDQLLTQVKQSSQAASEAYKKFAQFARETFFDAAPDAPDGITPKSQFSADRYAFGEAEYDWALKNNLRMNTTAAKLYEESWPVVEDTRKQMIELARKIGEKRQMKLPEDGAQAVRAVIDELGKEYPKTDAEMVAWYKESGVKLVDYARKTGVFDVPADYKLDVVETPPPLRASIDGAAYYPAPPFKQSGVGRFYVTTSGTNDPAVLKENNRAALADLAAHEGFPGHDWHYKVMTQYRDQIAGVRWLTPGAVEDSSSMWEDSMAAEGWALYSEALMAEAQPGAPEGFYTPEERLYQLQGK
;
A
#
# COMPACT_ATOMS: atom_id res chain seq x y z
N MET A 1 -35.07 -20.15 49.08
CA MET A 1 -33.98 -20.43 50.04
C MET A 1 -32.84 -19.44 49.78
N LYS A 2 -32.54 -18.60 50.79
CA LYS A 2 -31.39 -17.65 50.97
C LYS A 2 -31.17 -16.57 49.90
N LYS A 3 -30.94 -15.28 50.16
CA LYS A 3 -31.14 -14.30 51.27
C LYS A 3 -30.69 -12.93 50.68
N LEU A 4 -31.46 -11.84 50.86
CA LEU A 4 -31.11 -10.55 51.52
C LEU A 4 -29.96 -9.72 50.88
N LEU A 5 -30.10 -8.43 50.55
CA LEU A 5 -30.14 -7.30 51.49
C LEU A 5 -30.67 -5.97 50.89
N LEU A 6 -31.15 -5.12 51.79
CA LEU A 6 -31.85 -3.83 51.62
C LEU A 6 -30.98 -2.69 52.20
N LEU A 7 -31.07 -1.48 51.60
CA LEU A 7 -30.84 -0.12 52.15
C LEU A 7 -29.39 0.27 52.54
N LEU A 8 -28.92 1.54 52.50
CA LEU A 8 -29.58 2.86 52.61
C LEU A 8 -28.58 3.94 52.09
N ALA A 9 -29.08 5.06 51.57
CA ALA A 9 -28.29 6.23 51.13
C ALA A 9 -28.16 7.28 52.24
N VAL A 10 -27.00 7.97 52.37
CA VAL A 10 -26.88 9.31 52.99
C VAL A 10 -25.72 10.09 52.35
N LEU A 11 -26.00 11.34 51.96
CA LEU A 11 -25.09 12.41 51.52
C LEU A 11 -24.39 13.08 52.72
N LEU A 12 -23.14 13.55 52.54
CA LEU A 12 -22.68 14.82 53.12
C LEU A 12 -21.38 15.33 52.45
N THR A 13 -21.35 16.66 52.33
CA THR A 13 -20.49 17.56 51.57
C THR A 13 -19.15 17.88 52.23
N GLY A 14 -18.16 18.26 51.42
CA GLY A 14 -17.15 19.26 51.79
C GLY A 14 -15.70 18.83 51.60
N ALA A 15 -15.05 19.32 50.54
CA ALA A 15 -13.60 19.38 50.47
C ALA A 15 -13.17 20.74 49.89
N CYS A 16 -12.71 21.62 50.77
CA CYS A 16 -11.93 22.80 50.44
C CYS A 16 -10.57 22.36 49.90
N THR A 17 -10.19 22.93 48.76
CA THR A 17 -8.89 22.80 48.13
C THR A 17 -7.81 23.45 48.97
N THR A 18 -6.82 22.67 49.39
CA THR A 18 -5.50 23.17 49.82
C THR A 18 -4.46 22.60 48.87
N THR A 19 -3.73 23.52 48.28
CA THR A 19 -2.59 23.34 47.39
C THR A 19 -1.48 22.57 48.10
N GLN A 20 -1.08 21.43 47.52
CA GLN A 20 0.20 20.84 47.86
C GLN A 20 0.82 20.25 46.60
N GLN A 21 1.95 20.83 46.20
CA GLN A 21 2.87 20.32 45.20
C GLN A 21 3.27 18.89 45.59
N THR A 22 2.78 17.91 44.86
CA THR A 22 3.37 16.57 44.84
C THR A 22 4.30 16.47 43.66
N GLN A 23 5.59 16.45 44.00
CA GLN A 23 6.67 15.96 43.15
C GLN A 23 6.26 14.60 42.60
N ASN A 24 5.97 14.52 41.30
CA ASN A 24 5.92 13.26 40.59
C ASN A 24 7.36 12.72 40.54
N THR A 25 7.73 11.94 41.55
CA THR A 25 8.71 10.87 41.36
C THR A 25 8.15 9.95 40.29
N ALA A 26 8.57 10.21 39.04
CA ALA A 26 8.51 9.22 38.00
C ALA A 26 9.29 8.01 38.51
N THR A 27 8.57 7.01 39.01
CA THR A 27 9.05 5.63 39.06
C THR A 27 9.36 5.27 37.61
N THR A 28 10.62 5.48 37.26
CA THR A 28 11.26 4.86 36.13
C THR A 28 11.10 3.37 36.32
N ASN A 29 10.10 2.79 35.66
CA ASN A 29 10.24 1.44 35.14
C ASN A 29 11.31 1.52 34.05
N ALA A 30 12.56 1.67 34.51
CA ALA A 30 13.73 1.25 33.77
C ALA A 30 13.58 -0.26 33.62
N THR A 31 12.88 -0.66 32.57
CA THR A 31 13.07 -1.97 31.98
C THR A 31 14.57 -2.12 31.83
N GLN A 32 15.11 -3.11 32.55
CA GLN A 32 16.52 -3.41 32.58
C GLN A 32 17.12 -3.28 31.18
N SER A 33 17.99 -2.28 31.02
CA SER A 33 19.03 -2.31 30.01
C SER A 33 19.97 -3.47 30.35
N SER A 34 19.53 -4.69 30.08
CA SER A 34 20.42 -5.84 30.08
C SER A 34 21.20 -5.76 28.78
N SER A 35 22.48 -5.41 28.91
CA SER A 35 23.57 -5.64 27.95
C SER A 35 23.15 -5.93 26.51
N GLY A 36 23.44 -5.01 25.58
CA GLY A 36 23.55 -5.38 24.17
C GLY A 36 24.58 -6.52 24.05
N GLY A 37 24.09 -7.75 24.05
CA GLY A 37 24.93 -8.94 24.03
C GLY A 37 25.69 -9.01 22.72
N GLY A 38 26.76 -9.82 22.68
CA GLY A 38 27.48 -10.09 21.44
C GLY A 38 26.56 -10.56 20.30
N GLY A 39 25.43 -11.20 20.63
CA GLY A 39 24.37 -11.59 19.68
C GLY A 39 23.69 -10.42 18.97
N ASP A 40 23.19 -9.42 19.69
CA ASP A 40 22.52 -8.25 19.10
C ASP A 40 23.49 -7.42 18.23
N GLN A 41 24.76 -7.34 18.65
CA GLN A 41 25.79 -6.67 17.85
C GLN A 41 26.14 -7.47 16.57
N ALA A 42 26.25 -8.80 16.66
CA ALA A 42 26.44 -9.66 15.49
C ALA A 42 25.26 -9.57 14.52
N PHE A 43 24.03 -9.59 15.04
CA PHE A 43 22.83 -9.35 14.25
C PHE A 43 22.90 -8.01 13.54
N LYS A 44 23.22 -6.92 14.25
CA LYS A 44 23.29 -5.57 13.66
C LYS A 44 24.23 -5.53 12.45
N THR A 45 25.40 -6.16 12.54
CA THR A 45 26.36 -6.22 11.43
C THR A 45 25.79 -6.93 10.20
N VAL A 46 25.11 -8.07 10.39
CA VAL A 46 24.49 -8.81 9.28
C VAL A 46 23.31 -8.03 8.71
N HIS A 47 22.44 -7.50 9.58
CA HIS A 47 21.27 -6.71 9.25
C HIS A 47 21.60 -5.47 8.42
N ASP A 48 22.51 -4.62 8.89
CA ASP A 48 22.80 -3.35 8.21
C ASP A 48 23.37 -3.60 6.80
N LYS A 49 24.25 -4.60 6.68
CA LYS A 49 24.80 -5.02 5.39
C LYS A 49 23.70 -5.53 4.45
N TYR A 50 22.77 -6.34 4.96
CA TYR A 50 21.65 -6.86 4.20
C TYR A 50 20.74 -5.73 3.71
N VAL A 51 20.30 -4.82 4.59
CA VAL A 51 19.38 -3.72 4.23
C VAL A 51 19.99 -2.80 3.17
N VAL A 52 21.25 -2.39 3.33
CA VAL A 52 21.91 -1.51 2.35
C VAL A 52 22.08 -2.21 0.99
N GLU A 53 22.49 -3.48 0.97
CA GLU A 53 22.61 -4.22 -0.29
C GLU A 53 21.26 -4.53 -0.93
N PHE A 54 20.22 -4.81 -0.13
CA PHE A 54 18.85 -4.98 -0.61
C PHE A 54 18.37 -3.73 -1.34
N LEU A 55 18.49 -2.55 -0.71
CA LEU A 55 18.07 -1.28 -1.30
C LEU A 55 18.88 -0.94 -2.56
N ARG A 56 20.18 -1.25 -2.58
CA ARG A 56 21.02 -1.10 -3.77
C ARG A 56 20.54 -1.95 -4.95
N ARG A 57 20.06 -3.17 -4.69
CA ARG A 57 19.52 -4.10 -5.69
C ARG A 57 18.07 -3.82 -6.09
N ASN A 58 17.33 -3.10 -5.24
CA ASN A 58 15.93 -2.74 -5.45
C ASN A 58 15.76 -1.21 -5.47
N PRO A 59 16.18 -0.52 -6.56
CA PRO A 59 16.23 0.94 -6.62
C PRO A 59 14.89 1.64 -6.41
N THR A 60 13.81 1.01 -6.84
CA THR A 60 12.45 1.52 -6.66
C THR A 60 12.06 1.53 -5.17
N VAL A 61 12.38 0.46 -4.44
CA VAL A 61 12.18 0.40 -2.99
C VAL A 61 13.06 1.45 -2.30
N ASN A 62 14.31 1.61 -2.72
CA ASN A 62 15.21 2.66 -2.20
C ASN A 62 14.58 4.06 -2.29
N THR A 63 14.00 4.40 -3.44
CA THR A 63 13.31 5.69 -3.62
C THR A 63 12.10 5.79 -2.71
N TYR A 64 11.26 4.74 -2.66
CA TYR A 64 10.04 4.69 -1.86
C TYR A 64 10.32 4.92 -0.37
N VAL A 65 11.31 4.23 0.19
CA VAL A 65 11.63 4.34 1.63
C VAL A 65 12.54 5.51 1.98
N GLY A 66 13.12 6.17 0.96
CA GLY A 66 14.06 7.26 1.14
C GLY A 66 15.46 6.82 1.58
N GLY A 67 15.96 5.71 1.03
CA GLY A 67 17.17 5.01 1.50
C GLY A 67 18.45 5.85 1.57
N ALA A 68 18.58 6.93 0.80
CA ALA A 68 19.70 7.87 0.93
C ALA A 68 19.79 8.53 2.32
N GLY A 69 18.68 8.64 3.05
CA GLY A 69 18.66 9.10 4.43
C GLY A 69 19.02 8.01 5.45
N LEU A 70 18.94 6.73 5.06
CA LEU A 70 19.44 5.60 5.85
C LEU A 70 20.96 5.44 5.68
N ASP A 71 21.44 5.44 4.44
CA ASP A 71 22.86 5.34 4.10
C ASP A 71 23.18 6.22 2.87
N PRO A 72 24.09 7.21 2.97
CA PRO A 72 24.42 8.10 1.86
C PRO A 72 24.94 7.41 0.59
N SER A 73 25.49 6.20 0.70
CA SER A 73 25.94 5.42 -0.47
C SER A 73 24.79 5.00 -1.38
N LEU A 74 23.54 5.14 -0.93
CA LEU A 74 22.33 4.84 -1.69
C LEU A 74 21.80 6.04 -2.49
N LYS A 75 22.43 7.23 -2.40
CA LYS A 75 21.96 8.44 -3.12
C LYS A 75 21.79 8.20 -4.62
N ASP A 76 22.81 7.64 -5.27
CA ASP A 76 22.80 7.44 -6.72
C ASP A 76 21.96 6.22 -7.16
N VAL A 77 21.45 5.43 -6.20
CA VAL A 77 20.54 4.32 -6.49
C VAL A 77 19.19 4.86 -7.00
N ASP A 78 18.78 6.06 -6.57
CA ASP A 78 17.58 6.74 -7.08
C ASP A 78 17.65 7.07 -8.59
N GLY A 79 18.82 6.93 -9.24
CA GLY A 79 18.98 7.10 -10.69
C GLY A 79 18.90 5.81 -11.50
N LYS A 80 18.55 4.68 -10.89
CA LYS A 80 18.61 3.33 -11.49
C LYS A 80 17.25 2.63 -11.51
N LEU A 81 17.12 1.63 -12.39
CA LEU A 81 16.06 0.61 -12.35
C LEU A 81 16.67 -0.74 -11.98
N ARG A 82 15.86 -1.67 -11.45
CA ARG A 82 16.32 -3.03 -11.12
C ARG A 82 16.86 -3.74 -12.37
N ASP A 83 17.85 -4.60 -12.18
CA ASP A 83 18.33 -5.49 -13.24
C ASP A 83 17.68 -6.87 -13.08
N HIS A 84 16.65 -7.12 -13.90
CA HIS A 84 15.96 -8.41 -13.95
C HIS A 84 16.61 -9.41 -14.90
N SER A 85 17.84 -9.17 -15.37
CA SER A 85 18.52 -10.11 -16.27
C SER A 85 18.78 -11.45 -15.58
N ALA A 86 18.83 -12.54 -16.35
CA ALA A 86 19.10 -13.87 -15.79
C ALA A 86 20.41 -13.91 -15.00
N THR A 87 21.45 -13.20 -15.45
CA THR A 87 22.73 -13.09 -14.74
C THR A 87 22.56 -12.37 -13.40
N ALA A 88 21.87 -11.22 -13.40
CA ALA A 88 21.66 -10.44 -12.17
C ALA A 88 20.84 -11.22 -11.13
N LEU A 89 19.82 -11.97 -11.56
CA LEU A 89 19.03 -12.80 -10.66
C LEU A 89 19.85 -13.97 -10.07
N VAL A 90 20.73 -14.59 -10.84
CA VAL A 90 21.65 -15.64 -10.31
C VAL A 90 22.62 -15.05 -9.28
N GLU A 91 23.11 -13.83 -9.50
CA GLU A 91 23.96 -13.14 -8.53
C GLU A 91 23.18 -12.73 -7.28
N GLU A 92 21.94 -12.28 -7.45
CA GLU A 92 21.04 -11.96 -6.35
C GLU A 92 20.71 -13.20 -5.51
N ASP A 93 20.39 -14.33 -6.13
CA ASP A 93 20.12 -15.60 -5.43
C ASP A 93 21.32 -16.08 -4.62
N ARG A 94 22.54 -15.92 -5.15
CA ARG A 94 23.76 -16.24 -4.39
C ARG A 94 23.89 -15.33 -3.17
N TRP A 95 23.71 -14.02 -3.35
CA TRP A 95 23.77 -13.07 -2.25
C TRP A 95 22.67 -13.32 -1.20
N LEU A 96 21.45 -13.64 -1.63
CA LEU A 96 20.33 -14.01 -0.75
C LEU A 96 20.66 -15.27 0.05
N ALA A 97 21.17 -16.32 -0.60
CA ALA A 97 21.57 -17.56 0.07
C ALA A 97 22.71 -17.35 1.08
N ASP A 98 23.69 -16.51 0.76
CA ASP A 98 24.77 -16.17 1.68
C ASP A 98 24.28 -15.30 2.85
N SER A 99 23.36 -14.38 2.59
CA SER A 99 22.70 -13.57 3.62
C SER A 99 21.85 -14.43 4.55
N GLN A 100 21.12 -15.43 4.00
CA GLN A 100 20.37 -16.41 4.79
C GLN A 100 21.27 -17.14 5.77
N LYS A 101 22.40 -17.69 5.30
CA LYS A 101 23.39 -18.35 6.15
C LYS A 101 23.95 -17.42 7.23
N ALA A 102 24.18 -16.15 6.88
CA ALA A 102 24.67 -15.15 7.84
C ALA A 102 23.66 -14.89 8.96
N PHE A 103 22.37 -14.74 8.65
CA PHE A 103 21.32 -14.61 9.66
C PHE A 103 21.12 -15.90 10.46
N GLU A 104 21.16 -17.07 9.81
CA GLU A 104 21.08 -18.37 10.46
C GLU A 104 22.22 -18.60 11.46
N GLY A 105 23.42 -18.12 11.14
CA GLY A 105 24.61 -18.18 12.00
C GLY A 105 24.55 -17.31 13.26
N VAL A 106 23.58 -16.39 13.35
CA VAL A 106 23.30 -15.64 14.58
C VAL A 106 22.38 -16.48 15.47
N ASP A 107 22.90 -16.92 16.63
CA ASP A 107 22.15 -17.75 17.57
C ASP A 107 20.94 -16.98 18.15
N PRO A 108 19.68 -17.40 17.87
CA PRO A 108 18.49 -16.71 18.36
C PRO A 108 18.38 -16.67 19.90
N GLN A 109 19.02 -17.59 20.61
CA GLN A 109 19.02 -17.59 22.09
C GLN A 109 19.87 -16.44 22.66
N THR A 110 20.80 -15.89 21.87
CA THR A 110 21.64 -14.76 22.25
C THR A 110 21.03 -13.40 21.90
N LEU A 111 19.88 -13.40 21.20
CA LEU A 111 19.20 -12.19 20.75
C LEU A 111 18.15 -11.70 21.75
N SER A 112 18.02 -10.38 21.84
CA SER A 112 16.87 -9.76 22.49
C SER A 112 15.57 -10.14 21.77
N PRO A 113 14.40 -10.08 22.45
CA PRO A 113 13.11 -10.43 21.85
C PRO A 113 12.86 -9.71 20.52
N THR A 114 13.14 -8.40 20.43
CA THR A 114 12.96 -7.62 19.20
C THR A 114 13.85 -8.13 18.07
N ARG A 115 15.13 -8.38 18.35
CA ARG A 115 16.09 -8.83 17.32
C ARG A 115 15.84 -10.25 16.85
N ARG A 116 15.25 -11.11 17.68
CA ARG A 116 14.72 -12.41 17.21
C ARG A 116 13.67 -12.23 16.12
N ILE A 117 12.69 -11.34 16.34
CA ILE A 117 11.64 -11.10 15.35
C ILE A 117 12.25 -10.47 14.07
N ASP A 118 13.19 -9.53 14.20
CA ASP A 118 13.83 -8.91 13.02
C ASP A 118 14.64 -9.93 12.19
N ARG A 119 15.31 -10.87 12.86
CA ARG A 119 15.99 -12.00 12.20
C ARG A 119 14.98 -12.89 11.47
N ASP A 120 13.86 -13.21 12.10
CA ASP A 120 12.85 -14.08 11.51
C ASP A 120 12.14 -13.41 10.31
N VAL A 121 11.97 -12.07 10.34
CA VAL A 121 11.51 -11.30 9.16
C VAL A 121 12.55 -11.35 8.04
N ALA A 122 13.83 -11.09 8.32
CA ALA A 122 14.88 -11.17 7.30
C ALA A 122 14.90 -12.54 6.61
N LEU A 123 14.80 -13.62 7.38
CA LEU A 123 14.73 -14.98 6.86
C LEU A 123 13.46 -15.24 6.04
N ALA A 124 12.32 -14.66 6.43
CA ALA A 124 11.08 -14.71 5.66
C ALA A 124 11.23 -14.08 4.28
N GLN A 125 11.72 -12.84 4.25
CA GLN A 125 11.90 -12.05 3.03
C GLN A 125 12.86 -12.75 2.07
N ILE A 126 13.97 -13.27 2.59
CA ILE A 126 14.95 -14.01 1.79
C ILE A 126 14.33 -15.29 1.22
N ALA A 127 13.62 -16.07 2.05
CA ALA A 127 12.96 -17.30 1.59
C ALA A 127 11.89 -17.01 0.52
N PHE A 128 11.15 -15.91 0.67
CA PHE A 128 10.19 -15.43 -0.32
C PHE A 128 10.88 -15.10 -1.65
N LEU A 129 11.92 -14.28 -1.65
CA LEU A 129 12.64 -13.90 -2.87
C LEU A 129 13.27 -15.10 -3.58
N LEU A 130 13.95 -15.97 -2.84
CA LEU A 130 14.53 -17.20 -3.39
C LEU A 130 13.45 -18.11 -4.01
N ARG A 131 12.27 -18.17 -3.39
CA ARG A 131 11.15 -18.93 -3.95
C ARG A 131 10.60 -18.27 -5.20
N GLN A 132 10.46 -16.95 -5.21
CA GLN A 132 10.00 -16.18 -6.38
C GLN A 132 10.91 -16.41 -7.58
N HIS A 133 12.23 -16.36 -7.41
CA HIS A 133 13.19 -16.56 -8.51
C HIS A 133 13.34 -18.03 -8.90
N GLY A 134 13.57 -18.91 -7.92
CA GLY A 134 13.99 -20.29 -8.17
C GLY A 134 12.86 -21.30 -8.34
N THR A 135 11.76 -21.16 -7.59
CA THR A 135 10.63 -22.10 -7.67
C THR A 135 9.53 -21.59 -8.59
N ARG A 136 9.07 -20.36 -8.36
CA ARG A 136 7.97 -19.74 -9.12
C ARG A 136 8.43 -19.23 -10.47
N ARG A 137 9.71 -18.88 -10.58
CA ARG A 137 10.30 -18.18 -11.73
C ARG A 137 9.43 -16.98 -12.12
N TYR A 138 8.99 -16.20 -11.13
CA TYR A 138 7.98 -15.15 -11.33
C TYR A 138 8.42 -14.12 -12.37
N GLN A 139 9.73 -13.87 -12.49
CA GLN A 139 10.33 -13.05 -13.55
C GLN A 139 9.84 -13.42 -14.96
N GLU A 140 9.48 -14.68 -15.21
CA GLU A 140 9.01 -15.14 -16.53
C GLU A 140 7.59 -14.70 -16.87
N ARG A 141 6.86 -14.19 -15.87
CA ARG A 141 5.44 -13.82 -15.96
C ARG A 141 5.09 -12.51 -15.24
N ALA A 142 6.08 -11.75 -14.78
CA ALA A 142 5.91 -10.51 -13.99
C ALA A 142 5.53 -9.29 -14.85
N VAL A 143 4.51 -9.44 -15.71
CA VAL A 143 4.10 -8.39 -16.66
C VAL A 143 3.67 -7.10 -15.96
N ASP A 144 2.99 -7.21 -14.82
CA ASP A 144 2.59 -6.09 -13.98
C ASP A 144 3.82 -5.35 -13.43
N THR A 145 4.77 -6.08 -12.84
CA THR A 145 6.02 -5.51 -12.33
C THR A 145 6.78 -4.78 -13.44
N TYR A 146 6.95 -5.41 -14.61
CA TYR A 146 7.74 -4.82 -15.69
C TYR A 146 7.14 -3.57 -16.30
N VAL A 147 5.82 -3.48 -16.36
CA VAL A 147 5.16 -2.31 -16.95
C VAL A 147 5.12 -1.18 -15.92
N SER A 148 4.75 -1.48 -14.67
CA SER A 148 4.53 -0.47 -13.64
C SER A 148 5.80 0.05 -12.97
N GLU A 149 6.83 -0.78 -12.75
CA GLU A 149 8.01 -0.41 -11.95
C GLU A 149 8.68 0.90 -12.43
N PRO A 150 8.98 1.09 -13.74
CA PRO A 150 9.69 2.29 -14.16
C PRO A 150 8.90 3.58 -13.96
N PHE A 151 7.60 3.56 -14.24
CA PHE A 151 6.72 4.69 -13.98
C PHE A 151 6.65 5.00 -12.47
N ARG A 152 6.36 3.99 -11.63
CA ARG A 152 6.21 4.19 -10.17
C ARG A 152 7.51 4.72 -9.53
N ALA A 153 8.67 4.20 -9.96
CA ALA A 153 9.97 4.67 -9.48
C ALA A 153 10.19 6.16 -9.76
N ILE A 154 9.82 6.63 -10.95
CA ILE A 154 9.94 8.04 -11.33
C ILE A 154 8.91 8.89 -10.59
N ASP A 155 7.68 8.41 -10.49
CA ASP A 155 6.61 9.11 -9.79
C ASP A 155 6.96 9.39 -8.32
N TRP A 156 7.37 8.37 -7.55
CA TRP A 156 7.82 8.57 -6.17
C TRP A 156 9.04 9.50 -6.06
N GLN A 157 9.96 9.42 -7.02
CA GLN A 157 11.11 10.31 -7.05
C GLN A 157 10.68 11.77 -7.23
N LEU A 158 9.73 12.05 -8.14
CA LEU A 158 9.17 13.38 -8.37
C LEU A 158 8.37 13.89 -7.16
N GLN A 159 7.69 13.01 -6.42
CA GLN A 159 7.00 13.36 -5.17
C GLN A 159 7.96 13.72 -4.05
N GLY A 160 9.13 13.07 -4.00
CA GLY A 160 10.16 13.26 -2.99
C GLY A 160 11.18 14.37 -3.29
N MET A 161 10.98 15.17 -4.34
CA MET A 161 11.90 16.23 -4.76
C MET A 161 11.87 17.45 -3.84
N THR A 162 13.05 18.03 -3.63
CA THR A 162 13.23 19.27 -2.86
C THR A 162 12.49 20.44 -3.51
N GLN A 163 11.68 21.19 -2.76
CA GLN A 163 11.08 22.42 -3.28
C GLN A 163 12.16 23.50 -3.48
N THR A 164 12.31 24.01 -4.70
CA THR A 164 13.35 25.01 -5.07
C THR A 164 12.80 26.41 -5.30
N GLY A 165 11.47 26.56 -5.28
CA GLY A 165 10.77 27.84 -5.44
C GLY A 165 9.27 27.68 -5.16
N GLU A 166 8.48 28.74 -5.40
CA GLU A 166 7.02 28.69 -5.16
C GLU A 166 6.34 27.57 -5.97
N LYS A 167 6.79 27.36 -7.22
CA LYS A 167 6.24 26.37 -8.15
C LYS A 167 7.26 25.37 -8.69
N SER A 168 8.54 25.56 -8.38
CA SER A 168 9.62 24.69 -8.86
C SER A 168 10.06 23.67 -7.81
N TYR A 169 10.37 22.47 -8.30
CA TYR A 169 10.74 21.30 -7.49
C TYR A 169 11.91 20.57 -8.15
N GLY A 170 12.76 19.98 -7.33
CA GLY A 170 13.95 19.26 -7.74
C GLY A 170 15.15 20.19 -7.94
N THR A 171 16.24 19.87 -7.27
CA THR A 171 17.58 20.37 -7.57
C THR A 171 18.09 19.79 -8.89
N PRO A 172 19.11 20.40 -9.52
CA PRO A 172 19.76 19.81 -10.70
C PRO A 172 20.25 18.38 -10.47
N ASP A 173 20.73 18.06 -9.26
CA ASP A 173 21.16 16.72 -8.88
C ASP A 173 20.01 15.70 -8.92
N GLU A 174 18.85 16.04 -8.34
CA GLU A 174 17.67 15.17 -8.33
C GLU A 174 17.13 14.95 -9.75
N TRP A 175 17.11 16.00 -10.59
CA TRP A 175 16.70 15.88 -11.98
C TRP A 175 17.68 15.06 -12.84
N ARG A 176 18.99 15.10 -12.56
CA ARG A 176 19.95 14.19 -13.21
C ARG A 176 19.66 12.72 -12.92
N LEU A 177 19.24 12.40 -11.69
CA LEU A 177 18.85 11.05 -11.33
C LEU A 177 17.57 10.61 -12.06
N VAL A 178 16.58 11.50 -12.20
CA VAL A 178 15.39 11.24 -13.04
C VAL A 178 15.80 10.97 -14.49
N VAL A 179 16.63 11.82 -15.09
CA VAL A 179 17.13 11.61 -16.47
C VAL A 179 17.82 10.26 -16.60
N SER A 180 18.72 9.91 -15.66
CA SER A 180 19.42 8.63 -15.64
C SER A 180 18.44 7.45 -15.61
N ARG A 181 17.44 7.51 -14.74
CA ARG A 181 16.44 6.45 -14.58
C ARG A 181 15.55 6.30 -15.81
N VAL A 182 15.06 7.40 -16.37
CA VAL A 182 14.23 7.39 -17.61
C VAL A 182 15.03 6.84 -18.79
N ALA A 183 16.31 7.22 -18.90
CA ALA A 183 17.18 6.74 -19.96
C ALA A 183 17.45 5.22 -19.89
N ASP A 184 17.27 4.59 -18.73
CA ASP A 184 17.46 3.16 -18.52
C ASP A 184 16.22 2.31 -18.86
N ILE A 185 15.04 2.93 -19.02
CA ILE A 185 13.77 2.23 -19.35
C ILE A 185 13.90 1.32 -20.59
N PRO A 186 14.53 1.74 -21.71
CA PRO A 186 14.69 0.87 -22.87
C PRO A 186 15.46 -0.43 -22.57
N ARG A 187 16.52 -0.36 -21.74
CA ARG A 187 17.26 -1.55 -21.31
C ARG A 187 16.37 -2.44 -20.45
N PHE A 188 15.71 -1.85 -19.47
CA PHE A 188 14.81 -2.55 -18.54
C PHE A 188 13.71 -3.32 -19.29
N LEU A 189 12.99 -2.66 -20.21
CA LEU A 189 11.92 -3.30 -20.99
C LEU A 189 12.45 -4.30 -22.02
N SER A 190 13.71 -4.19 -22.46
CA SER A 190 14.34 -5.24 -23.27
C SER A 190 14.51 -6.52 -22.45
N VAL A 191 15.07 -6.40 -21.24
CA VAL A 191 15.23 -7.53 -20.30
C VAL A 191 13.87 -8.14 -19.94
N ALA A 192 12.85 -7.31 -19.71
CA ALA A 192 11.49 -7.79 -19.47
C ALA A 192 10.96 -8.67 -20.61
N ARG A 193 11.13 -8.25 -21.88
CA ARG A 193 10.74 -9.07 -23.04
C ARG A 193 11.54 -10.37 -23.14
N GLU A 194 12.83 -10.36 -22.78
CA GLU A 194 13.66 -11.57 -22.73
C GLU A 194 13.13 -12.55 -21.68
N GLN A 195 12.78 -12.07 -20.49
CA GLN A 195 12.20 -12.90 -19.43
C GLN A 195 10.83 -13.45 -19.79
N LEU A 196 9.93 -12.63 -20.35
CA LEU A 196 8.63 -13.10 -20.84
C LEU A 196 8.76 -14.11 -21.99
N THR A 197 9.78 -13.94 -22.84
CA THR A 197 10.11 -14.93 -23.89
C THR A 197 10.60 -16.24 -23.28
N ALA A 198 11.37 -16.19 -22.20
CA ALA A 198 11.76 -17.38 -21.44
C ALA A 198 10.51 -18.07 -20.83
N GLY A 199 9.55 -17.30 -20.32
CA GLY A 199 8.25 -17.81 -19.84
C GLY A 199 7.42 -18.52 -20.90
N VAL A 200 7.37 -17.98 -22.12
CA VAL A 200 6.73 -18.67 -23.26
C VAL A 200 7.41 -20.01 -23.55
N LYS A 201 8.74 -20.07 -23.48
CA LYS A 201 9.50 -21.32 -23.72
C LYS A 201 9.33 -22.34 -22.60
N SER A 202 9.22 -21.89 -21.35
CA SER A 202 9.07 -22.76 -20.17
C SER A 202 7.62 -23.15 -19.89
N GLY A 203 6.65 -22.52 -20.56
CA GLY A 203 5.23 -22.66 -20.25
C GLY A 203 4.79 -21.90 -19.00
N ASN A 204 5.63 -21.02 -18.45
CA ASN A 204 5.34 -20.17 -17.30
C ASN A 204 4.96 -18.76 -17.76
N THR A 205 3.77 -18.62 -18.33
CA THR A 205 3.29 -17.34 -18.87
C THR A 205 2.37 -16.61 -17.91
N ALA A 206 2.29 -15.29 -18.06
CA ALA A 206 1.32 -14.47 -17.36
C ALA A 206 -0.11 -14.77 -17.83
N ASP A 207 -1.10 -14.44 -16.98
CA ASP A 207 -2.51 -14.59 -17.32
C ASP A 207 -2.89 -13.64 -18.48
N PRO A 208 -3.68 -14.10 -19.46
CA PRO A 208 -4.07 -13.28 -20.60
C PRO A 208 -4.78 -11.96 -20.26
N ARG A 209 -5.48 -11.88 -19.12
CA ARG A 209 -6.13 -10.64 -18.66
C ARG A 209 -5.10 -9.66 -18.14
N MET A 210 -4.06 -10.11 -17.42
CA MET A 210 -2.92 -9.27 -17.04
C MET A 210 -2.13 -8.85 -18.28
N LEU A 211 -1.87 -9.76 -19.22
CA LEU A 211 -1.20 -9.41 -20.48
C LEU A 211 -1.97 -8.34 -21.28
N ARG A 212 -3.31 -8.41 -21.25
CA ARG A 212 -4.18 -7.42 -21.91
C ARG A 212 -4.24 -6.10 -21.14
N ARG A 213 -4.41 -6.16 -19.82
CA ARG A 213 -4.45 -4.98 -18.95
C ARG A 213 -3.09 -4.30 -18.92
N ASP A 214 -2.08 -4.98 -18.41
CA ASP A 214 -0.76 -4.42 -18.13
C ASP A 214 0.11 -4.43 -19.38
N GLY A 215 0.24 -5.61 -20.01
CA GLY A 215 1.15 -5.80 -21.14
C GLY A 215 0.79 -5.02 -22.40
N VAL A 216 -0.48 -4.60 -22.53
CA VAL A 216 -0.99 -3.85 -23.67
C VAL A 216 -1.52 -2.48 -23.25
N LYS A 217 -2.63 -2.43 -22.48
CA LYS A 217 -3.29 -1.14 -22.19
C LYS A 217 -2.43 -0.22 -21.32
N THR A 218 -1.87 -0.73 -20.22
CA THR A 218 -0.99 0.06 -19.34
C THR A 218 0.29 0.44 -20.06
N ALA A 219 0.92 -0.49 -20.80
CA ALA A 219 2.10 -0.17 -21.61
C ALA A 219 1.83 0.94 -22.66
N GLU A 220 0.65 0.96 -23.30
CA GLU A 220 0.24 2.04 -24.20
C GLU A 220 0.00 3.37 -23.45
N ALA A 221 -0.55 3.31 -22.24
CA ALA A 221 -0.73 4.47 -21.39
C ALA A 221 0.62 5.06 -20.91
N ASP A 222 1.56 4.22 -20.48
CA ASP A 222 2.91 4.63 -20.10
C ASP A 222 3.66 5.22 -21.29
N ALA A 223 3.51 4.64 -22.48
CA ALA A 223 4.06 5.22 -23.69
C ALA A 223 3.58 6.66 -23.92
N LYS A 224 2.30 6.95 -23.65
CA LYS A 224 1.75 8.31 -23.73
C LYS A 224 2.29 9.21 -22.61
N TYR A 225 2.34 8.71 -21.37
CA TYR A 225 2.89 9.46 -20.24
C TYR A 225 4.32 9.95 -20.51
N PHE A 226 5.19 9.07 -21.01
CA PHE A 226 6.57 9.43 -21.34
C PHE A 226 6.67 10.32 -22.59
N ALA A 227 5.75 10.21 -23.54
CA ALA A 227 5.74 11.10 -24.71
C ALA A 227 5.35 12.55 -24.35
N GLU A 228 4.42 12.72 -23.42
CA GLU A 228 3.71 14.00 -23.23
C GLU A 228 3.83 14.54 -21.79
N GLU A 229 3.41 13.75 -20.80
CA GLU A 229 3.18 14.23 -19.44
C GLU A 229 4.49 14.47 -18.67
N LEU A 230 5.43 13.52 -18.69
CA LEU A 230 6.70 13.70 -17.98
C LEU A 230 7.52 14.91 -18.49
N PRO A 231 7.70 15.11 -19.81
CA PRO A 231 8.34 16.31 -20.33
C PRO A 231 7.64 17.62 -19.92
N LYS A 232 6.31 17.63 -19.91
CA LYS A 232 5.52 18.79 -19.50
C LYS A 232 5.70 19.08 -18.01
N LEU A 233 5.64 18.05 -17.16
CA LEU A 233 5.90 18.17 -15.73
C LEU A 233 7.30 18.70 -15.44
N ALA A 234 8.32 18.22 -16.17
CA ALA A 234 9.68 18.73 -16.05
C ALA A 234 9.77 20.21 -16.44
N GLN A 235 9.12 20.62 -17.52
CA GLN A 235 9.07 22.02 -17.94
C GLN A 235 8.41 22.93 -16.90
N GLU A 236 7.36 22.44 -16.23
CA GLU A 236 6.65 23.20 -15.19
C GLU A 236 7.42 23.27 -13.87
N ARG A 237 8.16 22.22 -13.51
CA ARG A 237 8.81 22.09 -12.20
C ARG A 237 10.28 22.49 -12.17
N LEU A 238 11.02 22.43 -13.28
CA LEU A 238 12.41 22.87 -13.31
C LEU A 238 12.52 24.39 -13.04
N ALA A 239 13.46 24.78 -12.18
CA ALA A 239 13.77 26.20 -11.98
C ALA A 239 14.38 26.81 -13.25
N ALA A 240 14.20 28.10 -13.49
CA ALA A 240 14.80 28.77 -14.65
C ALA A 240 16.34 28.79 -14.58
N GLY A 241 17.02 28.52 -15.71
CA GLY A 241 18.47 28.61 -15.84
C GLY A 241 19.05 27.65 -16.86
N GLU A 242 20.27 27.93 -17.34
CA GLU A 242 20.91 27.16 -18.41
C GLU A 242 21.07 25.67 -18.08
N ALA A 243 21.45 25.34 -16.84
CA ALA A 243 21.55 23.96 -16.38
C ALA A 243 20.20 23.22 -16.44
N SER A 244 19.10 23.93 -16.14
CA SER A 244 17.75 23.38 -16.22
C SER A 244 17.28 23.21 -17.65
N ASP A 245 17.66 24.09 -18.58
CA ASP A 245 17.34 23.95 -20.00
C ASP A 245 18.02 22.72 -20.62
N GLN A 246 19.27 22.45 -20.22
CA GLN A 246 19.98 21.22 -20.58
C GLN A 246 19.29 19.98 -20.01
N LEU A 247 18.89 20.01 -18.73
CA LEU A 247 18.16 18.91 -18.10
C LEU A 247 16.81 18.67 -18.77
N LEU A 248 16.04 19.72 -19.08
CA LEU A 248 14.76 19.59 -19.78
C LEU A 248 14.94 18.94 -21.15
N THR A 249 16.02 19.29 -21.87
CA THR A 249 16.36 18.66 -23.14
C THR A 249 16.64 17.16 -22.96
N GLN A 250 17.41 16.81 -21.92
CA GLN A 250 17.71 15.40 -21.61
C GLN A 250 16.47 14.62 -21.17
N VAL A 251 15.56 15.23 -20.39
CA VAL A 251 14.27 14.61 -20.03
C VAL A 251 13.46 14.36 -21.29
N LYS A 252 13.31 15.34 -22.19
CA LYS A 252 12.58 15.15 -23.46
C LYS A 252 13.15 14.00 -24.30
N GLN A 253 14.46 13.94 -24.46
CA GLN A 253 15.13 12.90 -25.25
C GLN A 253 14.98 11.51 -24.63
N SER A 254 15.25 11.37 -23.33
CA SER A 254 15.12 10.09 -22.62
C SER A 254 13.66 9.63 -22.55
N SER A 255 12.71 10.53 -22.35
CA SER A 255 11.29 10.19 -22.29
C SER A 255 10.75 9.75 -23.66
N GLN A 256 11.22 10.36 -24.76
CA GLN A 256 10.91 9.84 -26.10
C GLN A 256 11.41 8.41 -26.30
N ALA A 257 12.64 8.11 -25.85
CA ALA A 257 13.19 6.75 -25.93
C ALA A 257 12.39 5.75 -25.07
N ALA A 258 11.98 6.16 -23.87
CA ALA A 258 11.12 5.37 -22.98
C ALA A 258 9.75 5.10 -23.63
N SER A 259 9.11 6.13 -24.20
CA SER A 259 7.84 5.99 -24.92
C SER A 259 7.92 4.95 -26.04
N GLU A 260 8.97 5.01 -26.87
CA GLU A 260 9.17 4.02 -27.94
C GLU A 260 9.46 2.61 -27.39
N ALA A 261 10.12 2.49 -26.23
CA ALA A 261 10.34 1.20 -25.59
C ALA A 261 9.03 0.56 -25.10
N TYR A 262 8.14 1.35 -24.50
CA TYR A 262 6.80 0.90 -24.09
C TYR A 262 5.93 0.52 -25.28
N LYS A 263 5.93 1.29 -26.38
CA LYS A 263 5.24 0.90 -27.63
C LYS A 263 5.72 -0.44 -28.16
N LYS A 264 7.05 -0.67 -28.17
CA LYS A 264 7.65 -1.94 -28.57
C LYS A 264 7.28 -3.08 -27.62
N PHE A 265 7.14 -2.81 -26.32
CA PHE A 265 6.68 -3.79 -25.34
C PHE A 265 5.21 -4.18 -25.58
N ALA A 266 4.32 -3.19 -25.77
CA ALA A 266 2.92 -3.43 -26.09
C ALA A 266 2.75 -4.21 -27.40
N GLN A 267 3.52 -3.85 -28.43
CA GLN A 267 3.55 -4.58 -29.69
C GLN A 267 4.01 -6.04 -29.48
N PHE A 268 5.10 -6.24 -28.74
CA PHE A 268 5.57 -7.59 -28.38
C PHE A 268 4.48 -8.40 -27.67
N ALA A 269 3.77 -7.80 -26.71
CA ALA A 269 2.69 -8.47 -25.99
C ALA A 269 1.55 -8.88 -26.94
N ARG A 270 1.09 -7.96 -27.80
CA ARG A 270 0.07 -8.20 -28.84
C ARG A 270 0.49 -9.36 -29.74
N GLU A 271 1.68 -9.29 -30.32
CA GLU A 271 2.18 -10.27 -31.28
C GLU A 271 2.46 -11.64 -30.66
N THR A 272 2.95 -11.67 -29.42
CA THR A 272 3.33 -12.91 -28.75
C THR A 272 2.10 -13.64 -28.24
N PHE A 273 1.21 -12.95 -27.53
CA PHE A 273 0.17 -13.58 -26.70
C PHE A 273 -1.24 -13.53 -27.29
N PHE A 274 -1.50 -12.70 -28.30
CA PHE A 274 -2.84 -12.48 -28.82
C PHE A 274 -2.94 -12.72 -30.34
N ASP A 275 -4.12 -13.11 -30.79
CA ASP A 275 -4.54 -13.07 -32.18
C ASP A 275 -5.40 -11.80 -32.40
N ALA A 276 -5.39 -11.29 -33.63
CA ALA A 276 -6.27 -10.21 -34.03
C ALA A 276 -7.74 -10.68 -33.99
N ALA A 277 -8.59 -9.92 -33.32
CA ALA A 277 -10.02 -10.21 -33.19
C ALA A 277 -10.82 -8.90 -33.39
N PRO A 278 -11.14 -8.52 -34.63
CA PRO A 278 -11.81 -7.26 -34.94
C PRO A 278 -13.14 -7.04 -34.21
N ASP A 279 -13.83 -8.13 -33.86
CA ASP A 279 -15.12 -8.09 -33.15
C ASP A 279 -14.97 -7.98 -31.63
N ALA A 280 -13.74 -8.08 -31.09
CA ALA A 280 -13.47 -7.88 -29.67
C ALA A 280 -13.38 -6.38 -29.34
N PRO A 281 -13.82 -5.91 -28.16
CA PRO A 281 -13.81 -4.49 -27.80
C PRO A 281 -12.46 -3.76 -27.91
N ASP A 282 -11.35 -4.49 -27.82
CA ASP A 282 -9.98 -4.00 -27.92
C ASP A 282 -9.19 -4.65 -29.07
N GLY A 283 -9.88 -5.30 -30.01
CA GLY A 283 -9.31 -5.85 -31.23
C GLY A 283 -8.44 -7.10 -31.06
N ILE A 284 -8.38 -7.71 -29.86
CA ILE A 284 -7.51 -8.86 -29.58
C ILE A 284 -8.19 -9.98 -28.80
N THR A 285 -7.79 -11.23 -29.07
CA THR A 285 -8.19 -12.42 -28.30
C THR A 285 -6.94 -13.21 -27.91
N PRO A 286 -6.85 -13.83 -26.71
CA PRO A 286 -5.66 -14.60 -26.36
C PRO A 286 -5.48 -15.79 -27.31
N LYS A 287 -4.24 -16.07 -27.73
CA LYS A 287 -3.94 -17.27 -28.51
C LYS A 287 -4.32 -18.50 -27.71
N SER A 288 -4.82 -19.54 -28.38
CA SER A 288 -5.34 -20.77 -27.75
C SER A 288 -4.40 -21.40 -26.72
N GLN A 289 -3.08 -21.36 -26.96
CA GLN A 289 -2.06 -21.88 -26.06
C GLN A 289 -1.94 -21.12 -24.72
N PHE A 290 -2.41 -19.87 -24.65
CA PHE A 290 -2.40 -19.05 -23.44
C PHE A 290 -3.80 -18.96 -22.79
N SER A 291 -4.84 -19.41 -23.47
CA SER A 291 -6.23 -19.36 -22.98
C SER A 291 -6.58 -20.43 -21.95
N ALA A 292 -5.65 -21.34 -21.63
CA ALA A 292 -5.88 -22.45 -20.71
C ALA A 292 -5.64 -22.10 -19.23
N ASP A 293 -4.86 -21.04 -18.93
CA ASP A 293 -4.65 -20.59 -17.56
C ASP A 293 -5.95 -19.97 -17.00
N ARG A 294 -6.31 -20.39 -15.78
CA ARG A 294 -7.47 -19.90 -15.04
C ARG A 294 -7.09 -19.01 -13.86
N TYR A 295 -5.84 -18.55 -13.80
CA TYR A 295 -5.32 -17.72 -12.71
C TYR A 295 -5.35 -18.38 -11.34
N ALA A 296 -5.29 -19.70 -11.35
CA ALA A 296 -5.17 -20.45 -10.13
C ALA A 296 -3.73 -20.32 -9.63
N PHE A 297 -3.55 -19.77 -8.43
CA PHE A 297 -2.24 -19.70 -7.78
C PHE A 297 -1.65 -21.10 -7.52
N GLY A 298 -2.53 -22.10 -7.42
CA GLY A 298 -2.27 -23.51 -7.12
C GLY A 298 -2.31 -23.78 -5.62
N GLU A 299 -2.96 -24.86 -5.19
CA GLU A 299 -3.15 -25.18 -3.76
C GLU A 299 -1.83 -25.21 -2.99
N ALA A 300 -0.83 -25.93 -3.50
CA ALA A 300 0.48 -26.04 -2.86
C ALA A 300 1.20 -24.69 -2.74
N GLU A 301 1.03 -23.79 -3.70
CA GLU A 301 1.60 -22.44 -3.56
C GLU A 301 0.80 -21.60 -2.58
N TYR A 302 -0.52 -21.64 -2.67
CA TYR A 302 -1.39 -20.86 -1.81
C TYR A 302 -1.13 -21.22 -0.34
N ASP A 303 -1.05 -22.51 -0.02
CA ASP A 303 -0.68 -23.00 1.32
C ASP A 303 0.73 -22.56 1.73
N TRP A 304 1.68 -22.56 0.79
CA TRP A 304 3.01 -22.05 1.05
C TRP A 304 2.97 -20.55 1.40
N ALA A 305 2.23 -19.73 0.65
CA ALA A 305 2.12 -18.30 0.88
C ALA A 305 1.38 -17.98 2.18
N LEU A 306 0.29 -18.69 2.49
CA LEU A 306 -0.42 -18.58 3.78
C LEU A 306 0.54 -18.80 4.95
N LYS A 307 1.33 -19.88 4.89
CA LYS A 307 2.25 -20.25 5.98
C LYS A 307 3.46 -19.32 6.08
N ASN A 308 4.09 -19.01 4.95
CA ASN A 308 5.40 -18.37 4.94
C ASN A 308 5.32 -16.85 4.85
N ASN A 309 4.30 -16.32 4.17
CA ASN A 309 4.14 -14.88 3.99
C ASN A 309 3.12 -14.34 5.01
N LEU A 310 1.91 -14.92 5.09
CA LEU A 310 0.86 -14.45 6.01
C LEU A 310 0.97 -15.04 7.43
N ARG A 311 1.93 -15.95 7.67
CA ARG A 311 2.18 -16.63 8.96
C ARG A 311 0.96 -17.37 9.54
N MET A 312 0.08 -17.84 8.67
CA MET A 312 -1.09 -18.63 9.03
C MET A 312 -0.76 -20.11 9.06
N ASN A 313 -0.97 -20.77 10.20
CA ASN A 313 -0.78 -22.22 10.32
C ASN A 313 -2.05 -22.99 9.92
N THR A 314 -2.50 -22.76 8.68
CA THR A 314 -3.68 -23.40 8.09
C THR A 314 -3.48 -23.60 6.58
N THR A 315 -4.36 -24.36 5.95
CA THR A 315 -4.42 -24.55 4.49
C THR A 315 -5.49 -23.66 3.88
N ALA A 316 -5.40 -23.37 2.58
CA ALA A 316 -6.40 -22.60 1.85
C ALA A 316 -7.82 -23.18 1.97
N ALA A 317 -7.94 -24.51 1.84
CA ALA A 317 -9.24 -25.21 1.96
C ALA A 317 -9.86 -25.01 3.34
N LYS A 318 -9.08 -25.28 4.39
CA LYS A 318 -9.51 -25.07 5.78
C LYS A 318 -9.84 -23.60 6.07
N LEU A 319 -9.02 -22.65 5.60
CA LEU A 319 -9.27 -21.22 5.78
C LEU A 319 -10.59 -20.80 5.11
N TYR A 320 -10.87 -21.32 3.91
CA TYR A 320 -12.14 -21.07 3.21
C TYR A 320 -13.35 -21.55 4.03
N GLU A 321 -13.28 -22.79 4.56
CA GLU A 321 -14.34 -23.35 5.42
C GLU A 321 -14.51 -22.54 6.71
N GLU A 322 -13.42 -22.15 7.36
CA GLU A 322 -13.42 -21.36 8.60
C GLU A 322 -13.90 -19.91 8.39
N SER A 323 -13.76 -19.37 7.18
CA SER A 323 -14.19 -18.01 6.83
C SER A 323 -15.69 -17.93 6.50
N TRP A 324 -16.32 -19.03 6.08
CA TRP A 324 -17.71 -19.01 5.63
C TRP A 324 -18.72 -18.55 6.69
N PRO A 325 -18.61 -18.96 7.98
CA PRO A 325 -19.47 -18.42 9.03
C PRO A 325 -19.37 -16.90 9.19
N VAL A 326 -18.20 -16.31 8.95
CA VAL A 326 -18.02 -14.85 8.99
C VAL A 326 -18.81 -14.18 7.87
N VAL A 327 -18.76 -14.73 6.65
CA VAL A 327 -19.54 -14.23 5.50
C VAL A 327 -21.04 -14.34 5.74
N GLU A 328 -21.50 -15.47 6.29
CA GLU A 328 -22.92 -15.68 6.61
C GLU A 328 -23.43 -14.73 7.69
N ASP A 329 -22.64 -14.54 8.75
CA ASP A 329 -22.98 -13.61 9.83
C ASP A 329 -22.99 -12.15 9.35
N THR A 330 -21.97 -11.72 8.59
CA THR A 330 -21.94 -10.37 8.00
C THR A 330 -23.15 -10.15 7.10
N ARG A 331 -23.50 -11.10 6.22
CA ARG A 331 -24.71 -10.99 5.37
C ARG A 331 -25.99 -10.87 6.18
N LYS A 332 -26.11 -11.64 7.28
CA LYS A 332 -27.25 -11.53 8.18
C LYS A 332 -27.33 -10.14 8.81
N GLN A 333 -26.21 -9.61 9.31
CA GLN A 333 -26.14 -8.25 9.87
C GLN A 333 -26.53 -7.18 8.84
N MET A 334 -26.03 -7.30 7.59
CA MET A 334 -26.41 -6.38 6.51
C MET A 334 -27.92 -6.42 6.24
N ILE A 335 -28.52 -7.61 6.17
CA ILE A 335 -29.96 -7.75 5.94
C ILE A 335 -30.75 -7.11 7.09
N GLU A 336 -30.43 -7.43 8.34
CA GLU A 336 -31.10 -6.85 9.51
C GLU A 336 -30.99 -5.33 9.54
N LEU A 337 -29.81 -4.79 9.23
CA LEU A 337 -29.56 -3.36 9.19
C LEU A 337 -30.29 -2.67 8.04
N ALA A 338 -30.29 -3.27 6.84
CA ALA A 338 -31.04 -2.78 5.69
C ALA A 338 -32.54 -2.72 5.99
N ARG A 339 -33.11 -3.69 6.70
CA ARG A 339 -34.51 -3.64 7.15
C ARG A 339 -34.78 -2.45 8.06
N LYS A 340 -33.93 -2.22 9.08
CA LYS A 340 -34.06 -1.08 9.99
C LYS A 340 -33.96 0.27 9.27
N ILE A 341 -33.02 0.39 8.33
CA ILE A 341 -32.88 1.60 7.49
C ILE A 341 -34.13 1.78 6.62
N GLY A 342 -34.61 0.72 5.98
CA GLY A 342 -35.82 0.73 5.17
C GLY A 342 -37.06 1.15 5.95
N GLU A 343 -37.25 0.64 7.17
CA GLU A 343 -38.33 1.05 8.07
C GLU A 343 -38.26 2.55 8.41
N LYS A 344 -37.08 3.02 8.86
CA LYS A 344 -36.83 4.43 9.18
C LYS A 344 -37.08 5.35 7.98
N ARG A 345 -36.75 4.90 6.77
CA ARG A 345 -36.93 5.62 5.51
C ARG A 345 -38.28 5.33 4.82
N GLN A 346 -39.15 4.55 5.45
CA GLN A 346 -40.47 4.16 4.91
C GLN A 346 -40.40 3.51 3.52
N MET A 347 -39.34 2.75 3.25
CA MET A 347 -39.11 2.05 1.99
C MET A 347 -39.89 0.73 1.96
N LYS A 348 -40.47 0.40 0.80
CA LYS A 348 -40.96 -0.95 0.53
C LYS A 348 -39.83 -1.81 -0.02
N LEU A 349 -39.21 -2.60 0.84
CA LEU A 349 -38.09 -3.48 0.46
C LEU A 349 -38.58 -4.86 -0.04
N PRO A 350 -37.89 -5.49 -1.01
CA PRO A 350 -38.13 -6.88 -1.41
C PRO A 350 -38.07 -7.86 -0.23
N GLU A 351 -38.78 -8.99 -0.26
CA GLU A 351 -38.68 -10.02 0.79
C GLU A 351 -37.31 -10.72 0.81
N ASP A 352 -36.69 -10.89 -0.36
CA ASP A 352 -35.34 -11.41 -0.48
C ASP A 352 -34.33 -10.46 0.19
N GLY A 353 -33.49 -11.01 1.08
CA GLY A 353 -32.57 -10.22 1.90
C GLY A 353 -31.48 -9.52 1.08
N ALA A 354 -30.88 -10.20 0.10
CA ALA A 354 -29.83 -9.62 -0.73
C ALA A 354 -30.38 -8.50 -1.62
N GLN A 355 -31.58 -8.67 -2.18
CA GLN A 355 -32.26 -7.62 -2.93
C GLN A 355 -32.69 -6.44 -2.03
N ALA A 356 -33.07 -6.69 -0.78
CA ALA A 356 -33.37 -5.63 0.18
C ALA A 356 -32.12 -4.78 0.51
N VAL A 357 -30.98 -5.43 0.75
CA VAL A 357 -29.69 -4.74 0.93
C VAL A 357 -29.36 -3.89 -0.30
N ARG A 358 -29.44 -4.48 -1.50
CA ARG A 358 -29.18 -3.75 -2.75
C ARG A 358 -30.10 -2.54 -2.91
N ALA A 359 -31.40 -2.69 -2.65
CA ALA A 359 -32.35 -1.59 -2.74
C ALA A 359 -32.05 -0.45 -1.76
N VAL A 360 -31.54 -0.75 -0.56
CA VAL A 360 -31.09 0.27 0.40
C VAL A 360 -29.81 0.95 -0.10
N ILE A 361 -28.82 0.19 -0.56
CA ILE A 361 -27.58 0.75 -1.13
C ILE A 361 -27.89 1.67 -2.32
N ASP A 362 -28.77 1.24 -3.24
CA ASP A 362 -29.22 2.04 -4.39
C ASP A 362 -29.91 3.34 -3.96
N GLU A 363 -30.69 3.32 -2.86
CA GLU A 363 -31.30 4.52 -2.29
C GLU A 363 -30.26 5.46 -1.68
N LEU A 364 -29.33 4.93 -0.89
CA LEU A 364 -28.24 5.71 -0.28
C LEU A 364 -27.33 6.33 -1.35
N GLY A 365 -27.09 5.61 -2.45
CA GLY A 365 -26.32 6.08 -3.61
C GLY A 365 -26.91 7.31 -4.32
N LYS A 366 -28.14 7.73 -4.01
CA LYS A 366 -28.73 8.98 -4.52
C LYS A 366 -28.13 10.22 -3.87
N GLU A 367 -27.59 10.10 -2.66
CA GLU A 367 -26.89 11.17 -1.95
C GLU A 367 -25.38 11.11 -2.24
N TYR A 368 -25.01 11.59 -3.43
CA TYR A 368 -23.64 11.63 -3.90
C TYR A 368 -23.14 13.07 -4.12
N PRO A 369 -21.83 13.34 -4.01
CA PRO A 369 -21.24 14.65 -4.25
C PRO A 369 -21.54 15.13 -5.68
N LYS A 370 -21.77 16.42 -5.87
CA LYS A 370 -22.08 17.02 -7.18
C LYS A 370 -20.84 17.46 -7.94
N THR A 371 -19.70 17.53 -7.27
CA THR A 371 -18.41 17.87 -7.86
C THR A 371 -17.27 17.10 -7.19
N ASP A 372 -16.15 16.97 -7.90
CA ASP A 372 -14.89 16.43 -7.39
C ASP A 372 -14.42 17.18 -6.13
N ALA A 373 -14.56 18.51 -6.13
CA ALA A 373 -14.22 19.35 -4.99
C ALA A 373 -15.11 19.06 -3.76
N GLU A 374 -16.40 18.82 -3.98
CA GLU A 374 -17.33 18.43 -2.93
C GLU A 374 -17.01 17.03 -2.38
N MET A 375 -16.68 16.07 -3.25
CA MET A 375 -16.22 14.73 -2.85
C MET A 375 -15.02 14.82 -1.91
N VAL A 376 -13.97 15.56 -2.30
CA VAL A 376 -12.77 15.75 -1.46
C VAL A 376 -13.11 16.47 -0.15
N ALA A 377 -14.03 17.44 -0.17
CA ALA A 377 -14.49 18.11 1.04
C ALA A 377 -15.23 17.17 2.00
N TRP A 378 -16.01 16.23 1.48
CA TRP A 378 -16.70 15.22 2.30
C TRP A 378 -15.71 14.24 2.94
N TYR A 379 -14.66 13.79 2.24
CA TYR A 379 -13.59 12.99 2.85
C TYR A 379 -12.87 13.75 3.97
N LYS A 380 -12.59 15.04 3.78
CA LYS A 380 -12.03 15.91 4.83
C LYS A 380 -12.94 15.97 6.05
N GLU A 381 -14.25 16.12 5.84
CA GLU A 381 -15.25 16.13 6.91
C GLU A 381 -15.27 14.80 7.68
N SER A 382 -15.28 13.65 6.98
CA SER A 382 -15.20 12.33 7.60
C SER A 382 -13.94 12.15 8.42
N GLY A 383 -12.79 12.57 7.88
CA GLY A 383 -11.51 12.56 8.59
C GLY A 383 -11.54 13.34 9.90
N VAL A 384 -12.08 14.55 9.90
CA VAL A 384 -12.24 15.37 11.13
C VAL A 384 -13.12 14.66 12.15
N LYS A 385 -14.25 14.10 11.71
CA LYS A 385 -15.18 13.38 12.60
C LYS A 385 -14.53 12.16 13.25
N LEU A 386 -13.75 11.38 12.50
CA LEU A 386 -13.03 10.20 13.00
C LEU A 386 -12.03 10.58 14.09
N VAL A 387 -11.25 11.64 13.86
CA VAL A 387 -10.27 12.15 14.84
C VAL A 387 -10.96 12.70 16.09
N ASP A 388 -12.01 13.48 15.92
CA ASP A 388 -12.78 14.04 17.04
C ASP A 388 -13.48 12.96 17.86
N TYR A 389 -14.00 11.92 17.19
CA TYR A 389 -14.57 10.74 17.84
C TYR A 389 -13.53 10.04 18.72
N ALA A 390 -12.31 9.81 18.22
CA ALA A 390 -11.27 9.17 19.00
C ALA A 390 -10.82 10.01 20.20
N ARG A 391 -10.68 11.32 20.03
CA ARG A 391 -10.38 12.25 21.13
C ARG A 391 -11.47 12.26 22.19
N LYS A 392 -12.74 12.26 21.78
CA LYS A 392 -13.89 12.27 22.69
C LYS A 392 -14.00 10.97 23.50
N THR A 393 -13.76 9.83 22.86
CA THR A 393 -13.95 8.49 23.44
C THR A 393 -12.71 8.01 24.20
N GLY A 394 -11.52 8.52 23.87
CA GLY A 394 -10.25 8.08 24.43
C GLY A 394 -9.79 6.71 23.89
N VAL A 395 -10.34 6.25 22.75
CA VAL A 395 -9.94 4.97 22.13
C VAL A 395 -8.52 5.02 21.55
N PHE A 396 -8.01 6.22 21.23
CA PHE A 396 -6.61 6.47 20.87
C PHE A 396 -6.06 7.69 21.60
N ASP A 397 -4.78 7.64 21.97
CA ASP A 397 -4.02 8.77 22.51
C ASP A 397 -3.62 9.74 21.38
N VAL A 398 -4.61 10.43 20.81
CA VAL A 398 -4.41 11.34 19.68
C VAL A 398 -3.74 12.65 20.14
N PRO A 399 -2.54 13.00 19.63
CA PRO A 399 -1.91 14.27 19.93
C PRO A 399 -2.81 15.48 19.60
N ALA A 400 -2.69 16.55 20.38
CA ALA A 400 -3.48 17.76 20.19
C ALA A 400 -3.22 18.43 18.82
N ASP A 401 -2.01 18.29 18.30
CA ASP A 401 -1.55 18.81 17.01
C ASP A 401 -1.74 17.84 15.84
N TYR A 402 -2.17 16.59 16.09
CA TYR A 402 -2.46 15.63 15.03
C TYR A 402 -3.58 16.12 14.12
N LYS A 403 -3.37 15.95 12.80
CA LYS A 403 -4.35 16.17 11.73
C LYS A 403 -4.22 15.08 10.67
N LEU A 404 -5.36 14.72 10.09
CA LEU A 404 -5.42 13.90 8.89
C LEU A 404 -5.38 14.82 7.66
N ASP A 405 -4.35 14.68 6.84
CA ASP A 405 -4.17 15.47 5.63
C ASP A 405 -4.80 14.73 4.44
N VAL A 406 -6.07 15.04 4.20
CA VAL A 406 -6.80 14.57 3.01
C VAL A 406 -6.53 15.53 1.85
N VAL A 407 -5.99 15.00 0.77
CA VAL A 407 -5.63 15.77 -0.41
C VAL A 407 -6.22 15.12 -1.65
N GLU A 408 -6.65 15.95 -2.60
CA GLU A 408 -7.02 15.44 -3.92
C GLU A 408 -5.76 14.85 -4.57
N THR A 409 -5.91 13.66 -5.17
CA THR A 409 -4.86 13.04 -5.98
C THR A 409 -4.46 14.01 -7.10
N PRO A 410 -3.20 14.51 -7.10
CA PRO A 410 -2.69 15.37 -8.15
C PRO A 410 -2.91 14.74 -9.54
N PRO A 411 -3.17 15.52 -10.61
CA PRO A 411 -3.47 14.97 -11.93
C PRO A 411 -2.52 13.87 -12.43
N PRO A 412 -1.18 13.94 -12.22
CA PRO A 412 -0.26 12.87 -12.62
C PRO A 412 -0.49 11.52 -11.93
N LEU A 413 -1.12 11.51 -10.74
CA LEU A 413 -1.31 10.33 -9.89
C LEU A 413 -2.66 9.63 -10.10
N ARG A 414 -3.63 10.30 -10.74
CA ARG A 414 -5.00 9.76 -10.90
C ARG A 414 -5.05 8.49 -11.76
N ALA A 415 -4.07 8.27 -12.62
CA ALA A 415 -3.99 7.08 -13.47
C ALA A 415 -3.57 5.81 -12.71
N SER A 416 -3.06 5.95 -11.49
CA SER A 416 -2.42 4.85 -10.74
C SER A 416 -3.05 4.59 -9.38
N ILE A 417 -3.91 5.48 -8.90
CA ILE A 417 -4.61 5.34 -7.62
C ILE A 417 -6.10 5.24 -7.91
N ASP A 418 -6.69 4.06 -7.74
CA ASP A 418 -8.13 3.86 -7.88
C ASP A 418 -8.86 4.27 -6.59
N GLY A 419 -9.88 5.12 -6.71
CA GLY A 419 -10.68 5.60 -5.58
C GLY A 419 -9.91 6.48 -4.59
N ALA A 420 -9.22 5.87 -3.62
CA ALA A 420 -8.45 6.57 -2.61
C ALA A 420 -7.32 5.67 -2.09
N ALA A 421 -6.23 6.25 -1.60
CA ALA A 421 -5.12 5.50 -1.03
C ALA A 421 -4.32 6.34 -0.03
N TYR A 422 -3.73 5.69 0.97
CA TYR A 422 -2.76 6.30 1.84
C TYR A 422 -1.33 5.99 1.42
N TYR A 423 -0.55 7.03 1.15
CA TYR A 423 0.89 6.89 0.92
C TYR A 423 1.67 7.41 2.12
N PRO A 424 2.49 6.56 2.79
CA PRO A 424 3.29 6.99 3.92
C PRO A 424 4.39 7.97 3.52
N ALA A 425 4.84 8.78 4.48
CA ALA A 425 6.09 9.52 4.30
C ALA A 425 7.26 8.53 4.20
N PRO A 426 8.28 8.80 3.36
CA PRO A 426 9.47 7.95 3.30
C PRO A 426 10.12 7.88 4.70
N PRO A 427 10.18 6.70 5.35
CA PRO A 427 10.56 6.57 6.76
C PRO A 427 11.98 7.05 7.05
N PHE A 428 12.89 6.98 6.07
CA PHE A 428 14.29 7.37 6.25
C PHE A 428 14.61 8.81 5.82
N LYS A 429 13.64 9.56 5.30
CA LYS A 429 13.81 11.00 5.05
C LYS A 429 13.29 11.81 6.24
N GLN A 430 13.97 12.92 6.53
CA GLN A 430 13.46 13.91 7.50
C GLN A 430 12.39 14.82 6.88
N SER A 431 12.21 14.76 5.57
CA SER A 431 11.23 15.51 4.78
C SER A 431 10.22 14.56 4.15
N GLY A 432 8.99 15.04 3.98
CA GLY A 432 7.88 14.26 3.43
C GLY A 432 6.72 14.23 4.42
N VAL A 433 5.50 14.18 3.90
CA VAL A 433 4.28 14.08 4.70
C VAL A 433 3.45 12.97 4.08
N GLY A 434 3.08 11.98 4.89
CA GLY A 434 2.16 10.93 4.45
C GLY A 434 0.80 11.54 4.18
N ARG A 435 0.13 11.10 3.11
CA ARG A 435 -1.07 11.75 2.59
C ARG A 435 -2.14 10.72 2.31
N PHE A 436 -3.36 11.03 2.74
CA PHE A 436 -4.55 10.34 2.29
C PHE A 436 -5.01 11.00 0.98
N TYR A 437 -4.71 10.33 -0.14
CA TYR A 437 -5.09 10.77 -1.46
C TYR A 437 -6.51 10.32 -1.80
N VAL A 438 -7.31 11.24 -2.32
CA VAL A 438 -8.65 10.97 -2.87
C VAL A 438 -8.61 11.21 -4.37
N THR A 439 -8.73 10.15 -5.15
CA THR A 439 -8.73 10.22 -6.61
C THR A 439 -10.10 10.61 -7.13
N THR A 440 -10.15 11.79 -7.72
CA THR A 440 -11.31 12.32 -8.42
C THR A 440 -11.23 11.99 -9.91
N SER A 441 -12.34 12.13 -10.64
CA SER A 441 -12.29 11.97 -12.10
C SER A 441 -11.55 13.15 -12.78
N GLY A 442 -11.42 14.28 -12.08
CA GLY A 442 -10.93 15.54 -12.62
C GLY A 442 -11.88 16.23 -13.60
N THR A 443 -13.07 15.65 -13.79
CA THR A 443 -14.06 16.02 -14.80
C THR A 443 -15.48 16.04 -14.22
N ASN A 444 -15.64 15.80 -12.91
CA ASN A 444 -16.93 15.58 -12.26
C ASN A 444 -17.74 14.45 -12.90
N ASP A 445 -17.11 13.30 -13.16
CA ASP A 445 -17.77 12.13 -13.75
C ASP A 445 -18.87 11.63 -12.80
N PRO A 446 -20.16 11.65 -13.22
CA PRO A 446 -21.25 11.18 -12.38
C PRO A 446 -21.14 9.73 -11.92
N ALA A 447 -20.41 8.86 -12.64
CA ALA A 447 -20.19 7.47 -12.22
C ALA A 447 -19.30 7.41 -10.97
N VAL A 448 -18.11 8.03 -11.03
CA VAL A 448 -17.15 8.10 -9.91
C VAL A 448 -17.77 8.80 -8.70
N LEU A 449 -18.50 9.89 -8.92
CA LEU A 449 -19.15 10.62 -7.84
C LEU A 449 -20.22 9.77 -7.13
N LYS A 450 -21.00 8.95 -7.86
CA LYS A 450 -22.03 8.08 -7.27
C LYS A 450 -21.48 6.94 -6.43
N GLU A 451 -20.33 6.39 -6.84
CA GLU A 451 -19.63 5.38 -6.04
C GLU A 451 -19.18 5.97 -4.69
N ASN A 452 -18.84 7.26 -4.67
CA ASN A 452 -18.44 8.03 -3.49
C ASN A 452 -19.63 8.71 -2.79
N ASN A 453 -20.74 7.99 -2.60
CA ASN A 453 -21.91 8.52 -1.92
C ASN A 453 -21.66 8.76 -0.42
N ARG A 454 -22.49 9.62 0.21
CA ARG A 454 -22.30 10.14 1.56
C ARG A 454 -22.06 9.06 2.62
N ALA A 455 -22.76 7.94 2.53
CA ALA A 455 -22.67 6.86 3.51
C ALA A 455 -21.45 5.94 3.30
N ALA A 456 -20.85 5.91 2.11
CA ALA A 456 -19.69 5.07 1.83
C ALA A 456 -18.37 5.66 2.34
N LEU A 457 -18.29 6.98 2.49
CA LEU A 457 -17.01 7.69 2.73
C LEU A 457 -16.41 7.42 4.10
N ALA A 458 -17.24 7.22 5.12
CA ALA A 458 -16.80 7.07 6.50
C ALA A 458 -15.92 5.83 6.69
N ASP A 459 -16.26 4.75 5.99
CA ASP A 459 -15.55 3.48 6.04
C ASP A 459 -14.16 3.58 5.40
N LEU A 460 -14.11 4.01 4.13
CA LEU A 460 -12.85 4.21 3.43
C LEU A 460 -11.95 5.26 4.10
N ALA A 461 -12.54 6.31 4.69
CA ALA A 461 -11.78 7.30 5.46
C ALA A 461 -11.19 6.73 6.75
N ALA A 462 -11.84 5.73 7.37
CA ALA A 462 -11.29 5.02 8.52
C ALA A 462 -10.17 4.05 8.08
N HIS A 463 -10.33 3.38 6.94
CA HIS A 463 -9.36 2.46 6.35
C HIS A 463 -8.06 3.16 5.92
N GLU A 464 -8.16 4.12 5.01
CA GLU A 464 -6.99 4.82 4.44
C GLU A 464 -6.49 5.92 5.39
N GLY A 465 -7.41 6.59 6.07
CA GLY A 465 -7.12 7.70 6.95
C GLY A 465 -6.89 7.26 8.40
N PHE A 466 -7.55 7.98 9.31
CA PHE A 466 -7.49 7.71 10.73
C PHE A 466 -8.71 6.86 11.14
N PRO A 467 -8.57 5.74 11.88
CA PRO A 467 -7.35 5.27 12.53
C PRO A 467 -6.60 4.15 11.79
N GLY A 468 -6.90 3.91 10.51
CA GLY A 468 -6.25 2.88 9.68
C GLY A 468 -4.83 3.25 9.22
N HIS A 469 -4.58 3.22 7.91
CA HIS A 469 -3.24 3.34 7.31
C HIS A 469 -2.51 4.63 7.75
N ASP A 470 -3.16 5.80 7.75
CA ASP A 470 -2.51 7.06 8.16
C ASP A 470 -1.95 6.98 9.58
N TRP A 471 -2.78 6.51 10.50
CA TRP A 471 -2.39 6.42 11.91
C TRP A 471 -1.31 5.36 12.10
N HIS A 472 -1.47 4.18 11.48
CA HIS A 472 -0.50 3.09 11.52
C HIS A 472 0.91 3.55 11.12
N TYR A 473 1.04 4.13 9.93
CA TYR A 473 2.33 4.53 9.39
C TYR A 473 2.91 5.76 10.08
N LYS A 474 2.08 6.71 10.58
CA LYS A 474 2.59 7.82 11.41
C LYS A 474 3.14 7.32 12.74
N VAL A 475 2.48 6.36 13.37
CA VAL A 475 3.00 5.71 14.59
C VAL A 475 4.31 4.98 14.28
N MET A 476 4.38 4.17 13.21
CA MET A 476 5.63 3.53 12.81
C MET A 476 6.74 4.55 12.57
N THR A 477 6.45 5.64 11.86
CA THR A 477 7.42 6.70 11.56
C THR A 477 7.90 7.42 12.82
N GLN A 478 7.00 7.67 13.78
CA GLN A 478 7.36 8.24 15.08
C GLN A 478 8.37 7.36 15.83
N TYR A 479 8.25 6.05 15.72
CA TYR A 479 9.13 5.07 16.37
C TYR A 479 10.22 4.51 15.45
N ARG A 480 10.51 5.14 14.31
CA ARG A 480 11.40 4.60 13.28
C ARG A 480 12.78 4.16 13.79
N ASP A 481 13.35 4.88 14.77
CA ASP A 481 14.68 4.59 15.31
C ASP A 481 14.69 3.32 16.19
N GLN A 482 13.50 2.84 16.58
CA GLN A 482 13.30 1.60 17.33
C GLN A 482 12.94 0.41 16.41
N ILE A 483 12.58 0.69 15.16
CA ILE A 483 12.17 -0.30 14.15
C ILE A 483 13.37 -0.62 13.27
N ALA A 484 13.72 -1.91 13.14
CA ALA A 484 14.84 -2.33 12.29
C ALA A 484 14.58 -2.01 10.81
N GLY A 485 15.63 -1.65 10.07
CA GLY A 485 15.57 -1.35 8.63
C GLY A 485 14.88 -2.44 7.81
N VAL A 486 15.07 -3.72 8.17
CA VAL A 486 14.42 -4.86 7.52
C VAL A 486 12.89 -4.80 7.54
N ARG A 487 12.28 -4.13 8.52
CA ARG A 487 10.82 -3.98 8.66
C ARG A 487 10.19 -2.94 7.74
N TRP A 488 11.03 -2.21 7.02
CA TRP A 488 10.60 -1.21 6.03
C TRP A 488 10.78 -1.69 4.60
N LEU A 489 11.36 -2.89 4.40
CA LEU A 489 11.62 -3.44 3.09
C LEU A 489 10.35 -4.06 2.51
N THR A 490 10.10 -3.81 1.23
CA THR A 490 9.05 -4.46 0.44
C THR A 490 9.71 -5.46 -0.53
N PRO A 491 9.86 -6.75 -0.15
CA PRO A 491 10.50 -7.73 -1.03
C PRO A 491 9.62 -8.03 -2.25
N GLY A 492 10.26 -8.15 -3.42
CA GLY A 492 9.59 -8.24 -4.72
C GLY A 492 9.77 -6.93 -5.48
N ALA A 493 8.70 -6.16 -5.62
CA ALA A 493 8.75 -4.76 -6.03
C ALA A 493 7.71 -3.96 -5.22
N VAL A 494 7.79 -2.64 -5.24
CA VAL A 494 6.80 -1.82 -4.53
C VAL A 494 5.45 -1.90 -5.25
N GLU A 495 4.40 -2.36 -4.55
CA GLU A 495 3.02 -2.49 -5.04
C GLU A 495 2.81 -3.48 -6.21
N ASP A 496 3.71 -4.43 -6.47
CA ASP A 496 3.43 -5.48 -7.44
C ASP A 496 2.62 -6.65 -6.84
N SER A 497 1.96 -7.44 -7.69
CA SER A 497 1.05 -8.52 -7.23
C SER A 497 1.77 -9.60 -6.41
N SER A 498 3.11 -9.67 -6.49
CA SER A 498 3.89 -10.63 -5.72
C SER A 498 4.22 -10.13 -4.32
N SER A 499 4.56 -8.85 -4.18
CA SER A 499 4.96 -8.20 -2.94
C SER A 499 3.82 -8.07 -1.92
N MET A 500 2.57 -7.98 -2.40
CA MET A 500 1.38 -7.89 -1.54
C MET A 500 1.26 -9.06 -0.55
N TRP A 501 1.90 -10.20 -0.81
CA TRP A 501 1.82 -11.33 0.12
C TRP A 501 2.67 -11.17 1.37
N GLU A 502 3.79 -10.43 1.33
CA GLU A 502 4.77 -10.42 2.43
C GLU A 502 4.51 -9.34 3.48
N ASP A 503 3.92 -8.20 3.09
CA ASP A 503 3.77 -7.01 3.97
C ASP A 503 2.29 -6.69 4.32
N SER A 504 1.32 -7.28 3.60
CA SER A 504 -0.08 -6.84 3.67
C SER A 504 -0.79 -7.11 5.02
N MET A 505 -0.52 -8.23 5.70
CA MET A 505 -1.35 -8.64 6.86
C MET A 505 -1.33 -7.65 8.02
N ALA A 506 -0.20 -7.00 8.29
CA ALA A 506 -0.10 -6.08 9.41
C ALA A 506 -0.78 -4.73 9.10
N ALA A 507 -0.52 -4.17 7.93
CA ALA A 507 -1.09 -2.88 7.51
C ALA A 507 -2.57 -3.00 7.14
N GLU A 508 -2.92 -3.91 6.23
CA GLU A 508 -4.32 -4.13 5.80
C GLU A 508 -5.17 -4.71 6.92
N GLY A 509 -4.62 -5.65 7.69
CA GLY A 509 -5.30 -6.19 8.87
C GLY A 509 -5.59 -5.11 9.92
N TRP A 510 -4.67 -4.14 10.10
CA TRP A 510 -4.90 -2.99 10.98
C TRP A 510 -5.97 -2.05 10.43
N ALA A 511 -5.97 -1.77 9.13
CA ALA A 511 -6.98 -0.92 8.49
C ALA A 511 -8.39 -1.53 8.61
N LEU A 512 -8.54 -2.83 8.27
CA LEU A 512 -9.80 -3.57 8.44
C LEU A 512 -10.23 -3.70 9.91
N TYR A 513 -9.29 -3.90 10.83
CA TYR A 513 -9.57 -3.87 12.26
C TYR A 513 -10.07 -2.49 12.70
N SER A 514 -9.47 -1.42 12.17
CA SER A 514 -9.83 -0.04 12.50
C SER A 514 -11.25 0.29 12.05
N GLU A 515 -11.65 -0.14 10.85
CA GLU A 515 -13.06 -0.05 10.40
C GLU A 515 -14.01 -0.76 11.38
N ALA A 516 -13.69 -2.00 11.76
CA ALA A 516 -14.53 -2.75 12.68
C ALA A 516 -14.61 -2.09 14.08
N LEU A 517 -13.46 -1.62 14.60
CA LEU A 517 -13.33 -0.96 15.89
C LEU A 517 -14.16 0.33 15.96
N MET A 518 -14.23 1.09 14.87
CA MET A 518 -15.04 2.31 14.84
C MET A 518 -16.53 2.04 15.01
N ALA A 519 -17.02 0.85 14.69
CA ALA A 519 -18.41 0.49 14.95
C ALA A 519 -18.68 -0.02 16.37
N GLU A 520 -17.65 -0.32 17.15
CA GLU A 520 -17.82 -0.81 18.51
C GLU A 520 -18.29 0.31 19.44
N ALA A 521 -19.14 -0.05 20.40
CA ALA A 521 -19.60 0.87 21.43
C ALA A 521 -18.43 1.39 22.27
N GLN A 522 -18.34 2.70 22.45
CA GLN A 522 -17.30 3.35 23.25
C GLN A 522 -17.90 4.16 24.41
N PRO A 523 -17.12 4.45 25.47
CA PRO A 523 -17.52 5.41 26.49
C PRO A 523 -17.92 6.76 25.85
N GLY A 524 -19.17 7.18 26.05
CA GLY A 524 -19.71 8.42 25.46
C GLY A 524 -20.17 8.31 23.99
N ALA A 525 -20.14 7.11 23.41
CA ALA A 525 -20.68 6.76 22.09
C ALA A 525 -21.17 5.30 22.05
N PRO A 526 -22.32 4.98 22.68
CA PRO A 526 -22.78 3.59 22.84
C PRO A 526 -23.18 2.89 21.54
N GLU A 527 -23.42 3.64 20.46
CA GLU A 527 -23.77 3.10 19.13
C GLU A 527 -22.54 3.01 18.21
N GLY A 528 -21.34 3.33 18.71
CA GLY A 528 -20.12 3.47 17.89
C GLY A 528 -20.06 4.78 17.12
N PHE A 529 -19.15 4.83 16.13
CA PHE A 529 -18.92 5.98 15.26
C PHE A 529 -19.95 6.06 14.12
N TYR A 530 -20.19 4.95 13.43
CA TYR A 530 -20.98 4.92 12.21
C TYR A 530 -22.48 5.12 12.49
N THR A 531 -23.12 5.89 11.63
CA THR A 531 -24.58 5.80 11.47
C THR A 531 -24.99 4.41 10.94
N PRO A 532 -26.26 3.99 11.09
CA PRO A 532 -26.75 2.75 10.49
C PRO A 532 -26.46 2.66 8.99
N GLU A 533 -26.62 3.77 8.26
CA GLU A 533 -26.34 3.87 6.83
C GLU A 533 -24.85 3.67 6.50
N GLU A 534 -23.93 4.29 7.25
CA GLU A 534 -22.48 4.11 7.05
C GLU A 534 -22.02 2.70 7.46
N ARG A 535 -22.59 2.15 8.54
CA ARG A 535 -22.30 0.78 8.99
C ARG A 535 -22.71 -0.27 7.96
N LEU A 536 -23.73 0.00 7.14
CA LEU A 536 -24.10 -0.92 6.05
C LEU A 536 -22.99 -1.00 4.98
N TYR A 537 -22.33 0.10 4.66
CA TYR A 537 -21.17 0.12 3.76
C TYR A 537 -19.94 -0.52 4.40
N GLN A 538 -19.66 -0.25 5.67
CA GLN A 538 -18.59 -0.93 6.39
C GLN A 538 -18.79 -2.46 6.38
N LEU A 539 -20.01 -2.95 6.60
CA LEU A 539 -20.32 -4.38 6.53
C LEU A 539 -20.26 -4.94 5.10
N GLN A 540 -20.35 -4.09 4.07
CA GLN A 540 -20.15 -4.51 2.68
C GLN A 540 -18.66 -4.71 2.36
N GLY A 541 -17.78 -3.90 2.97
CA GLY A 541 -16.33 -4.02 2.84
C GLY A 541 -15.73 -5.22 3.57
N LYS A 542 -16.35 -5.62 4.68
CA LYS A 542 -15.99 -6.80 5.49
C LYS A 542 -16.44 -8.13 4.87
#